data_AF-A0AA39CPZ9-F1
#
_entry.id   AF-A0AA39CPZ9-F1
#
_cell.length_a   1.000
_cell.length_b   1.000
_cell.length_c   1.000
_cell.angle_alpha   90.00
_cell.angle_beta   90.00
_cell.angle_gamma   90.00
#
_symmetry.space_group_name_H-M   'P 1'
#
loop_
_entity.id
_entity.type
_entity.pdbx_description
1 polymer ?
#
loop_
_entity_poly.entity_id
_entity_poly.type
_entity_poly.pdbx_seq_one_letter_code
_entity_poly.pdbx_strand_id
1 'polypeptide(L)'
;MAQGSNRPECDAKARRAFQFFYEVCQASFSRYEKNSAVWTRMVLQASHCEESIKHLVIAASCLGLCRRRGGPTSAGEDFTSFLFHHGRALALLSRGQWQKKPSVILLACLLLVLCGQLQDRDDLAAQHAQAGKKILASHYIDGGLHSHAHMIDPAIDEIAVVFSKLNIDRKDGSSLHMAMPGMLGLPGPPTELPTTTQQLIWSF
;
A
#
# COMPACT_ATOMS: atom_id res chain seq x y z
N MET A 1 1.13 -4.86 41.76
CA MET A 1 0.62 -4.05 40.63
C MET A 1 1.76 -3.93 39.62
N ALA A 2 1.72 -4.71 38.54
CA ALA A 2 2.78 -4.75 37.53
C ALA A 2 2.22 -4.18 36.22
N GLN A 3 2.45 -2.88 35.97
CA GLN A 3 2.30 -2.27 34.66
C GLN A 3 3.70 -1.96 34.13
N GLY A 4 4.20 -2.83 33.27
CA GLY A 4 5.47 -2.65 32.59
C GLY A 4 5.76 -3.88 31.74
N SER A 5 6.06 -3.67 30.45
CA SER A 5 6.58 -4.68 29.51
C SER A 5 5.62 -5.38 28.53
N ASN A 6 4.58 -4.71 28.01
CA ASN A 6 3.92 -5.16 26.75
C ASN A 6 4.28 -4.32 25.52
N ARG A 7 4.86 -3.13 25.73
CA ARG A 7 5.26 -2.20 24.67
C ARG A 7 6.35 -2.75 23.71
N PRO A 8 7.46 -3.35 24.20
CA PRO A 8 8.50 -3.85 23.29
C PRO A 8 8.05 -5.06 22.45
N GLU A 9 7.15 -5.89 22.98
CA GLU A 9 6.60 -7.05 22.27
C GLU A 9 5.60 -6.62 21.18
N CYS A 10 4.72 -5.66 21.49
CA CYS A 10 3.80 -5.06 20.51
C CYS A 10 4.57 -4.42 19.34
N ASP A 11 5.63 -3.67 19.64
CA ASP A 11 6.51 -3.07 18.63
C ASP A 11 7.23 -4.13 17.78
N ALA A 12 7.63 -5.26 18.38
CA ALA A 12 8.24 -6.37 17.64
C ALA A 12 7.25 -7.06 16.70
N LYS A 13 5.99 -7.25 17.13
CA LYS A 13 4.92 -7.79 16.29
C LYS A 13 4.62 -6.85 15.12
N ALA A 14 4.52 -5.55 15.36
CA ALA A 14 4.24 -4.55 14.32
C ALA A 14 5.34 -4.52 13.25
N ARG A 15 6.62 -4.55 13.68
CA ARG A 15 7.74 -4.65 12.75
C ARG A 15 7.70 -5.93 11.91
N ARG A 16 7.35 -7.08 12.50
CA ARG A 16 7.20 -8.34 11.75
C ARG A 16 6.04 -8.28 10.75
N ALA A 17 4.89 -7.74 11.13
CA ALA A 17 3.75 -7.58 10.24
C ALA A 17 4.07 -6.64 9.06
N PHE A 18 4.80 -5.56 9.31
CA PHE A 18 5.26 -4.67 8.26
C PHE A 18 6.31 -5.33 7.35
N GLN A 19 7.26 -6.07 7.92
CA GLN A 19 8.24 -6.82 7.16
C GLN A 19 7.54 -7.81 6.20
N PHE A 20 6.49 -8.47 6.68
CA PHE A 20 5.66 -9.34 5.86
C PHE A 20 4.97 -8.58 4.71
N PHE A 21 4.37 -7.42 4.97
CA PHE A 21 3.85 -6.54 3.93
C PHE A 21 4.92 -6.24 2.87
N TYR A 22 6.12 -5.84 3.32
CA TYR A 22 7.22 -5.47 2.45
C TYR A 22 7.68 -6.64 1.58
N GLU A 23 7.81 -7.83 2.15
CA GLU A 23 8.18 -9.06 1.44
C GLU A 23 7.13 -9.48 0.42
N VAL A 24 5.86 -9.43 0.79
CA VAL A 24 4.75 -9.85 -0.07
C VAL A 24 4.56 -8.88 -1.24
N CYS A 25 4.71 -7.57 -1.00
CA CYS A 25 4.50 -6.53 -2.01
C CYS A 25 5.78 -6.12 -2.76
N GLN A 26 6.93 -6.69 -2.39
CA GLN A 26 8.25 -6.27 -2.89
C GLN A 26 8.36 -6.22 -4.41
N ALA A 27 7.76 -7.18 -5.11
CA ALA A 27 7.77 -7.26 -6.57
C ALA A 27 7.02 -6.07 -7.20
N SER A 28 5.93 -5.64 -6.58
CA SER A 28 5.16 -4.48 -7.02
C SER A 28 5.91 -3.17 -6.80
N PHE A 29 6.78 -3.07 -5.77
CA PHE A 29 7.62 -1.89 -5.51
C PHE A 29 8.73 -1.68 -6.54
N SER A 30 9.06 -2.69 -7.36
CA SER A 30 10.11 -2.54 -8.40
C SER A 30 9.84 -1.39 -9.36
N ARG A 31 8.56 -1.06 -9.58
CA ARG A 31 8.10 0.10 -10.37
C ARG A 31 8.28 1.45 -9.64
N TYR A 32 8.64 1.45 -8.36
CA TYR A 32 8.57 2.60 -7.43
C TYR A 32 9.86 2.86 -6.66
N GLU A 33 11.00 2.36 -7.17
CA GLU A 33 12.27 2.31 -6.44
C GLU A 33 12.12 1.52 -5.15
N LYS A 34 12.39 0.22 -5.26
CA LYS A 34 12.18 -0.82 -4.23
C LYS A 34 12.65 -0.41 -2.83
N ASN A 35 13.73 0.36 -2.73
CA ASN A 35 14.39 0.74 -1.47
C ASN A 35 14.16 2.21 -1.07
N SER A 36 13.17 2.90 -1.64
CA SER A 36 12.89 4.27 -1.21
C SER A 36 12.49 4.31 0.27
N ALA A 37 12.86 5.40 0.94
CA ALA A 37 12.49 5.64 2.35
C ALA A 37 10.96 5.64 2.56
N VAL A 38 10.20 5.92 1.50
CA VAL A 38 8.74 5.81 1.49
C VAL A 38 8.28 4.41 1.90
N TRP A 39 8.70 3.36 1.19
CA TRP A 39 8.25 1.98 1.43
C TRP A 39 8.92 1.30 2.62
N THR A 40 10.09 1.76 3.03
CA THR A 40 10.88 1.10 4.09
C THR A 40 10.73 1.78 5.45
N ARG A 41 10.45 3.09 5.49
CA ARG A 41 10.35 3.88 6.72
C ARG A 41 9.01 4.60 6.85
N MET A 42 8.58 5.35 5.84
CA MET A 42 7.45 6.27 6.01
C MET A 42 6.13 5.53 6.12
N VAL A 43 5.89 4.52 5.28
CA VAL A 43 4.68 3.68 5.39
C VAL A 43 4.67 2.95 6.74
N LEU A 44 5.83 2.46 7.23
CA LEU A 44 5.94 1.84 8.55
C LEU A 44 5.54 2.83 9.65
N GLN A 45 6.18 4.00 9.70
CA GLN A 45 5.89 5.03 10.69
C GLN A 45 4.42 5.47 10.65
N ALA A 46 3.89 5.72 9.46
CA ALA A 46 2.51 6.11 9.28
C ALA A 46 1.54 4.99 9.68
N SER A 47 1.85 3.72 9.44
CA SER A 47 1.00 2.59 9.87
C SER A 47 0.89 2.45 11.39
N HIS A 48 1.87 2.98 12.15
CA HIS A 48 1.81 3.03 13.61
C HIS A 48 0.96 4.20 14.13
N CYS A 49 0.89 5.31 13.39
CA CYS A 49 0.26 6.53 13.86
C CYS A 49 -1.12 6.79 13.25
N GLU A 50 -1.39 6.22 12.08
CA GLU A 50 -2.56 6.55 11.26
C GLU A 50 -3.31 5.25 10.92
N GLU A 51 -4.49 5.11 11.53
CA GLU A 51 -5.32 3.89 11.41
C GLU A 51 -5.74 3.58 9.96
N SER A 52 -5.94 4.61 9.13
CA SER A 52 -6.22 4.43 7.71
C SER A 52 -5.05 3.77 6.97
N ILE A 53 -3.83 4.20 7.25
CA ILE A 53 -2.60 3.64 6.66
C ILE A 53 -2.38 2.22 7.14
N LYS A 54 -2.58 1.95 8.44
CA LYS A 54 -2.54 0.59 8.98
C LYS A 54 -3.46 -0.33 8.18
N HIS A 55 -4.72 0.05 8.00
CA HIS A 55 -5.67 -0.76 7.26
C HIS A 55 -5.29 -0.94 5.77
N LEU A 56 -4.72 0.06 5.11
CA LEU A 56 -4.24 -0.09 3.73
C LEU A 56 -3.04 -1.03 3.60
N VAL A 57 -2.12 -1.00 4.56
CA VAL A 57 -0.97 -1.95 4.60
C VAL A 57 -1.47 -3.38 4.75
N ILE A 58 -2.46 -3.61 5.63
CA ILE A 58 -3.09 -4.93 5.79
C ILE A 58 -3.76 -5.36 4.48
N ALA A 59 -4.58 -4.48 3.89
CA ALA A 59 -5.31 -4.75 2.65
C ALA A 59 -4.36 -5.12 1.49
N ALA A 60 -3.27 -4.36 1.30
CA ALA A 60 -2.27 -4.66 0.28
C ALA A 60 -1.56 -6.00 0.52
N SER A 61 -1.27 -6.34 1.78
CA SER A 61 -0.66 -7.63 2.15
C SER A 61 -1.57 -8.81 1.80
N CYS A 62 -2.86 -8.69 2.12
CA CYS A 62 -3.87 -9.68 1.77
C CYS A 62 -3.95 -9.89 0.25
N LEU A 63 -3.96 -8.81 -0.54
CA LEU A 63 -3.94 -8.92 -2.00
C LEU A 63 -2.67 -9.58 -2.54
N GLY A 64 -1.50 -9.22 -2.01
CA GLY A 64 -0.25 -9.85 -2.43
C GLY A 64 -0.19 -11.34 -2.08
N LEU A 65 -0.81 -11.75 -0.96
CA LEU A 65 -1.00 -13.16 -0.61
C LEU A 65 -1.92 -13.87 -1.61
N CYS A 66 -3.09 -13.28 -1.92
CA CYS A 66 -3.99 -13.80 -2.96
C CYS A 66 -3.23 -14.02 -4.27
N ARG A 67 -2.42 -13.04 -4.69
CA ARG A 67 -1.63 -13.12 -5.93
C ARG A 67 -0.60 -14.25 -5.90
N ARG A 68 0.12 -14.43 -4.78
CA ARG A 68 1.07 -15.54 -4.60
C ARG A 68 0.38 -16.91 -4.63
N ARG A 69 -0.86 -17.00 -4.15
CA ARG A 69 -1.66 -18.24 -4.09
C ARG A 69 -2.41 -18.57 -5.38
N GLY A 70 -2.26 -17.78 -6.45
CA GLY A 70 -2.91 -18.04 -7.74
C GLY A 70 -4.20 -17.25 -8.00
N GLY A 71 -4.48 -16.21 -7.22
CA GLY A 71 -5.56 -15.25 -7.47
C GLY A 71 -6.80 -15.40 -6.58
N PRO A 72 -7.84 -14.59 -6.79
CA PRO A 72 -9.02 -14.53 -5.91
C PRO A 72 -9.79 -15.84 -5.81
N THR A 73 -9.73 -16.67 -6.85
CA THR A 73 -10.43 -17.97 -6.93
C THR A 73 -9.85 -19.04 -6.00
N SER A 74 -8.59 -18.89 -5.56
CA SER A 74 -7.93 -19.82 -4.64
C SER A 74 -7.76 -19.27 -3.21
N ALA A 75 -8.18 -18.03 -2.94
CA ALA A 75 -7.81 -17.28 -1.74
C ALA A 75 -8.99 -16.52 -1.08
N GLY A 76 -10.16 -17.14 -1.00
CA GLY A 76 -11.41 -16.48 -0.57
C GLY A 76 -11.35 -15.71 0.76
N GLU A 77 -10.63 -16.23 1.77
CA GLU A 77 -10.47 -15.56 3.07
C GLU A 77 -9.57 -14.32 2.99
N ASP A 78 -8.44 -14.43 2.29
CA ASP A 78 -7.49 -13.32 2.09
C ASP A 78 -8.18 -12.16 1.31
N PHE A 79 -8.98 -12.49 0.29
CA PHE A 79 -9.71 -11.47 -0.47
C PHE A 79 -10.83 -10.80 0.34
N THR A 80 -11.53 -11.57 1.18
CA THR A 80 -12.54 -11.01 2.10
C THR A 80 -11.91 -10.06 3.12
N SER A 81 -10.75 -10.44 3.67
CA SER A 81 -9.97 -9.60 4.58
C SER A 81 -9.49 -8.31 3.89
N PHE A 82 -9.04 -8.42 2.63
CA PHE A 82 -8.73 -7.25 1.80
C PHE A 82 -9.91 -6.29 1.72
N LEU A 83 -11.11 -6.76 1.34
CA LEU A 83 -12.28 -5.89 1.19
C LEU A 83 -12.65 -5.18 2.50
N PHE A 84 -12.60 -5.90 3.62
CA PHE A 84 -12.88 -5.34 4.94
C PHE A 84 -11.90 -4.21 5.31
N HIS A 85 -10.60 -4.47 5.20
CA HIS A 85 -9.59 -3.49 5.57
C HIS A 85 -9.52 -2.32 4.59
N HIS A 86 -9.69 -2.59 3.30
CA HIS A 86 -9.77 -1.55 2.27
C HIS A 86 -10.96 -0.61 2.54
N GLY A 87 -12.16 -1.15 2.74
CA GLY A 87 -13.36 -0.36 3.05
C GLY A 87 -13.21 0.47 4.33
N ARG A 88 -12.65 -0.12 5.39
CA ARG A 88 -12.37 0.60 6.65
C ARG A 88 -11.39 1.75 6.45
N ALA A 89 -10.31 1.55 5.68
CA ALA A 89 -9.37 2.62 5.39
C ALA A 89 -10.04 3.79 4.66
N LEU A 90 -10.83 3.53 3.63
CA LEU A 90 -11.55 4.57 2.90
C LEU A 90 -12.55 5.33 3.79
N ALA A 91 -13.26 4.61 4.66
CA ALA A 91 -14.18 5.22 5.62
C ALA A 91 -13.48 6.09 6.69
N LEU A 92 -12.21 5.83 7.00
CA LEU A 92 -11.40 6.67 7.87
C LEU A 92 -10.88 7.90 7.12
N LEU A 93 -10.40 7.72 5.88
CA LEU A 93 -9.89 8.82 5.04
C LEU A 93 -11.01 9.82 4.68
N SER A 94 -12.24 9.36 4.46
CA SER A 94 -13.37 10.23 4.15
C SER A 94 -13.74 11.20 5.28
N ARG A 95 -13.29 10.94 6.51
CA ARG A 95 -13.51 11.83 7.68
C ARG A 95 -12.62 13.08 7.65
N GLY A 96 -11.69 13.19 6.70
CA GLY A 96 -10.91 14.42 6.46
C GLY A 96 -9.80 14.71 7.47
N GLN A 97 -9.53 13.82 8.44
CA GLN A 97 -8.51 14.05 9.48
C GLN A 97 -7.08 14.24 8.91
N TRP A 98 -6.83 13.77 7.69
CA TRP A 98 -5.58 13.93 6.96
C TRP A 98 -5.33 15.36 6.46
N GLN A 99 -6.30 16.28 6.51
CA GLN A 99 -6.14 17.67 6.06
C GLN A 99 -4.99 18.40 6.77
N LYS A 100 -4.67 18.00 8.01
CA LYS A 100 -3.55 18.56 8.79
C LYS A 100 -2.20 17.92 8.48
N LYS A 101 -2.19 16.78 7.77
CA LYS A 101 -1.00 15.99 7.44
C LYS A 101 -1.12 15.48 6.00
N PRO A 102 -0.79 16.31 4.99
CA PRO A 102 -0.86 15.94 3.58
C PRO A 102 -0.07 14.66 3.24
N SER A 103 1.00 14.37 3.99
CA SER A 103 1.79 13.14 3.85
C SER A 103 0.96 11.88 4.06
N VAL A 104 -0.04 11.89 4.94
CA VAL A 104 -0.92 10.75 5.22
C VAL A 104 -1.77 10.43 4.00
N ILE A 105 -2.45 11.42 3.41
CA ILE A 105 -3.29 11.16 2.23
C ILE A 105 -2.46 10.76 1.01
N LEU A 106 -1.24 11.28 0.87
CA LEU A 106 -0.34 10.91 -0.22
C LEU A 106 0.18 9.48 -0.07
N LEU A 107 0.57 9.05 1.14
CA LEU A 107 0.91 7.65 1.41
C LEU A 107 -0.29 6.73 1.19
N ALA A 108 -1.50 7.16 1.58
CA ALA A 108 -2.71 6.41 1.29
C ALA A 108 -2.93 6.25 -0.22
N CYS A 109 -2.76 7.31 -1.01
CA CYS A 109 -2.81 7.23 -2.47
C CYS A 109 -1.79 6.21 -3.01
N LEU A 110 -0.55 6.22 -2.55
CA LEU A 110 0.47 5.24 -2.97
C LEU A 110 0.07 3.79 -2.64
N LEU A 111 -0.46 3.54 -1.44
CA LEU A 111 -0.94 2.21 -1.06
C LEU A 111 -2.16 1.77 -1.87
N LEU A 112 -3.03 2.70 -2.26
CA LEU A 112 -4.18 2.43 -3.13
C LEU A 112 -3.75 2.16 -4.58
N VAL A 113 -2.72 2.85 -5.08
CA VAL A 113 -2.07 2.53 -6.36
C VAL A 113 -1.54 1.10 -6.33
N LEU A 114 -0.83 0.73 -5.26
CA LEU A 114 -0.33 -0.63 -5.04
C LEU A 114 -1.48 -1.65 -5.03
N CYS A 115 -2.58 -1.37 -4.32
CA CYS A 115 -3.76 -2.24 -4.32
C CYS A 115 -4.36 -2.40 -5.72
N GLY A 116 -4.44 -1.33 -6.52
CA GLY A 116 -4.90 -1.39 -7.91
C GLY A 116 -4.03 -2.32 -8.75
N GLN A 117 -2.71 -2.20 -8.64
CA GLN A 117 -1.77 -3.06 -9.37
C GLN A 117 -1.75 -4.52 -8.93
N LEU A 118 -1.97 -4.78 -7.64
CA LEU A 118 -2.08 -6.16 -7.14
C LEU A 118 -3.36 -6.85 -7.62
N GLN A 119 -4.39 -6.07 -7.97
CA GLN A 119 -5.64 -6.54 -8.57
C GLN A 119 -5.61 -6.51 -10.11
N ASP A 120 -4.49 -6.13 -10.73
CA ASP A 120 -4.35 -5.88 -12.17
C ASP A 120 -5.42 -4.89 -12.70
N ARG A 121 -5.80 -3.91 -11.86
CA ARG A 121 -6.73 -2.81 -12.13
C ARG A 121 -5.96 -1.51 -12.33
N ASP A 122 -5.29 -1.41 -13.49
CA ASP A 122 -4.48 -0.25 -13.86
C ASP A 122 -5.30 1.05 -13.93
N ASP A 123 -6.61 0.96 -14.21
CA ASP A 123 -7.55 2.07 -14.17
C ASP A 123 -7.65 2.70 -12.76
N LEU A 124 -7.80 1.87 -11.73
CA LEU A 124 -7.88 2.33 -10.34
C LEU A 124 -6.53 2.85 -9.86
N ALA A 125 -5.43 2.17 -10.24
CA ALA A 125 -4.08 2.61 -9.93
C ALA A 125 -3.81 4.01 -10.54
N ALA A 126 -4.18 4.22 -11.81
CA ALA A 126 -4.08 5.50 -12.48
C ALA A 126 -4.87 6.61 -11.77
N GLN A 127 -6.11 6.33 -11.37
CA GLN A 127 -6.95 7.30 -10.67
C GLN A 127 -6.31 7.77 -9.37
N HIS A 128 -5.79 6.85 -8.54
CA HIS A 128 -5.15 7.20 -7.28
C HIS A 128 -3.80 7.90 -7.46
N ALA A 129 -3.04 7.50 -8.47
CA ALA A 129 -1.78 8.17 -8.81
C ALA A 129 -2.04 9.62 -9.26
N GLN A 130 -3.09 9.85 -10.06
CA GLN A 130 -3.47 11.19 -10.50
C GLN A 130 -4.06 12.05 -9.37
N ALA A 131 -4.85 11.45 -8.47
CA ALA A 131 -5.33 12.13 -7.28
C ALA A 131 -4.17 12.61 -6.40
N GLY A 132 -3.17 11.76 -6.14
CA GLY A 132 -1.98 12.13 -5.38
C GLY A 132 -1.16 13.25 -6.06
N LYS A 133 -0.97 13.19 -7.37
CA LYS A 133 -0.32 14.26 -8.14
C LYS A 133 -1.06 15.60 -8.03
N LYS A 134 -2.40 15.59 -8.06
CA LYS A 134 -3.20 16.81 -7.85
C LYS A 134 -3.03 17.38 -6.44
N ILE A 135 -3.04 16.52 -5.42
CA ILE A 135 -2.81 16.94 -4.03
C ILE A 135 -1.42 17.57 -3.86
N LEU A 136 -0.38 16.96 -4.44
CA LEU A 136 0.98 17.52 -4.45
C LEU A 136 1.03 18.89 -5.13
N ALA A 137 0.40 19.04 -6.30
CA ALA A 137 0.38 20.31 -7.02
C ALA A 137 -0.30 21.41 -6.18
N SER A 138 -1.45 21.13 -5.58
CA SER A 138 -2.14 22.07 -4.67
C SER A 138 -1.25 22.44 -3.48
N HIS A 139 -0.59 21.47 -2.85
CA HIS A 139 0.31 21.70 -1.72
C HIS A 139 1.48 22.63 -2.07
N TYR A 140 2.10 22.47 -3.24
CA TYR A 140 3.19 23.35 -3.67
C TYR A 140 2.70 24.76 -4.06
N ILE A 141 1.50 24.88 -4.64
CA ILE A 141 0.90 26.20 -4.96
C ILE A 141 0.58 26.97 -3.68
N ASP A 142 -0.08 26.32 -2.72
CA ASP A 142 -0.43 26.94 -1.44
C ASP A 142 0.81 27.37 -0.64
N GLY A 143 1.87 26.54 -0.68
CA GLY A 143 3.17 26.83 -0.07
C GLY A 143 3.92 28.00 -0.72
N GLY A 144 3.82 28.16 -2.05
CA GLY A 144 4.42 29.27 -2.79
C GLY A 144 3.74 30.62 -2.53
N LEU A 145 2.44 30.62 -2.19
CA LEU A 145 1.69 31.84 -1.88
C LEU A 145 1.97 32.37 -0.46
N HIS A 146 2.34 31.49 0.48
CA HIS A 146 2.59 31.83 1.90
C HIS A 146 4.09 31.87 2.24
N SER A 147 4.89 32.37 1.29
CA SER A 147 6.35 32.41 1.35
C SER A 147 6.86 33.23 2.55
N HIS A 148 7.01 32.56 3.70
CA HIS A 148 8.03 32.79 4.73
C HIS A 148 7.94 31.81 5.94
N ALA A 149 6.94 30.93 6.05
CA ALA A 149 6.80 30.09 7.26
C ALA A 149 6.40 28.62 7.08
N HIS A 150 6.07 28.13 5.88
CA HIS A 150 5.77 26.71 5.73
C HIS A 150 7.08 25.93 5.54
N MET A 151 7.56 25.31 6.62
CA MET A 151 8.60 24.28 6.51
C MET A 151 8.13 23.28 5.45
N ILE A 152 8.87 23.19 4.35
CA ILE A 152 8.68 22.14 3.35
C ILE A 152 8.86 20.83 4.11
N ASP A 153 7.79 20.04 4.23
CA ASP A 153 7.86 18.76 4.91
C ASP A 153 8.72 17.82 4.05
N PRO A 154 9.93 17.43 4.48
CA PRO A 154 10.84 16.62 3.67
C PRO A 154 10.23 15.25 3.32
N ALA A 155 9.25 14.79 4.09
CA ALA A 155 8.46 13.60 3.76
C ALA A 155 7.67 13.79 2.45
N ILE A 156 7.12 14.98 2.21
CA ILE A 156 6.32 15.27 1.01
C ILE A 156 7.21 15.22 -0.23
N ASP A 157 8.43 15.74 -0.17
CA ASP A 157 9.37 15.70 -1.28
C ASP A 157 9.83 14.27 -1.61
N GLU A 158 10.12 13.45 -0.59
CA GLU A 158 10.42 12.01 -0.78
C GLU A 158 9.24 11.29 -1.45
N ILE A 159 8.01 11.58 -1.03
CA ILE A 159 6.79 11.03 -1.65
C ILE A 159 6.63 11.54 -3.08
N ALA A 160 6.87 12.83 -3.34
CA ALA A 160 6.76 13.45 -4.65
C ALA A 160 7.70 12.80 -5.67
N VAL A 161 8.92 12.43 -5.26
CA VAL A 161 9.86 11.67 -6.09
C VAL A 161 9.23 10.34 -6.53
N VAL A 162 8.56 9.61 -5.63
CA VAL A 162 7.85 8.37 -6.01
C VAL A 162 6.71 8.66 -6.98
N PHE A 163 5.90 9.70 -6.74
CA PHE A 163 4.82 10.10 -7.64
C PHE A 163 5.30 10.51 -9.04
N SER A 164 6.47 11.16 -9.15
CA SER A 164 7.06 11.58 -10.43
C SER A 164 7.40 10.40 -11.34
N LYS A 165 7.75 9.25 -10.74
CA LYS A 165 8.10 8.01 -11.44
C LYS A 165 6.88 7.16 -11.79
N LEU A 166 5.68 7.54 -11.35
CA LEU A 166 4.44 6.90 -11.76
C LEU A 166 4.14 7.28 -13.20
N ASN A 167 4.68 6.49 -14.14
CA ASN A 167 4.26 6.50 -15.53
C ASN A 167 2.84 5.91 -15.57
N ILE A 168 1.86 6.80 -15.46
CA ILE A 168 0.47 6.48 -15.78
C ILE A 168 0.35 6.60 -17.29
N ASP A 169 0.89 5.62 -18.02
CA ASP A 169 0.55 5.50 -19.42
C ASP A 169 -0.89 4.99 -19.45
N ARG A 170 -1.84 5.88 -19.72
CA ARG A 170 -3.19 5.46 -20.09
C ARG A 170 -2.98 4.71 -21.40
N LYS A 171 -2.91 3.38 -21.35
CA LYS A 171 -3.16 2.58 -22.55
C LYS A 171 -4.55 2.97 -23.01
N ASP A 172 -4.60 3.93 -23.93
CA ASP A 172 -5.78 4.25 -24.70
C ASP A 172 -6.26 2.93 -25.29
N GLY A 173 -7.55 2.65 -25.11
CA GLY A 173 -8.16 1.36 -25.39
C GLY A 173 -8.05 0.94 -26.84
N SER A 174 -6.92 0.37 -27.24
CA SER A 174 -6.78 -0.44 -28.43
C SER A 174 -6.82 -1.90 -28.00
N SER A 175 -8.02 -2.48 -28.15
CA SER A 175 -8.26 -3.92 -28.27
C SER A 175 -7.21 -4.57 -29.16
N LEU A 176 -6.48 -5.54 -28.62
CA LEU A 176 -5.85 -6.59 -29.41
C LEU A 176 -6.07 -7.92 -28.69
N HIS A 177 -7.11 -8.60 -29.13
CA HIS A 177 -7.18 -10.05 -29.20
C HIS A 177 -5.85 -10.62 -29.72
N MET A 178 -5.09 -11.30 -28.86
CA MET A 178 -4.09 -12.26 -29.29
C MET A 178 -4.10 -13.50 -28.39
N ALA A 179 -4.62 -14.57 -28.99
CA ALA A 179 -4.35 -15.99 -28.82
C ALA A 179 -3.50 -16.45 -27.61
N MET A 180 -4.08 -17.38 -26.85
CA MET A 180 -3.34 -18.43 -26.15
C MET A 180 -2.57 -19.31 -27.15
N PRO A 181 -1.32 -19.68 -26.83
CA PRO A 181 -0.94 -21.08 -26.97
C PRO A 181 -0.41 -21.63 -25.63
N GLY A 182 -0.92 -22.79 -25.24
CA GLY A 182 -0.53 -23.46 -24.01
C GLY A 182 0.91 -24.00 -24.04
N MET A 183 1.46 -24.22 -22.84
CA MET A 183 2.48 -25.24 -22.62
C MET A 183 2.40 -25.76 -21.19
N LEU A 184 2.20 -27.08 -21.11
CA LEU A 184 2.29 -27.92 -19.94
C LEU A 184 3.71 -27.90 -19.33
N GLY A 185 3.75 -28.03 -18.00
CA GLY A 185 4.84 -28.70 -17.28
C GLY A 185 5.76 -27.79 -16.48
N LEU A 186 5.62 -27.81 -15.13
CA LEU A 186 6.68 -27.83 -14.11
C LEU A 186 6.04 -27.84 -12.69
N PRO A 187 6.78 -28.29 -11.66
CA PRO A 187 6.24 -29.05 -10.53
C PRO A 187 5.63 -28.17 -9.44
N GLY A 188 4.77 -28.80 -8.64
CA GLY A 188 3.90 -28.16 -7.64
C GLY A 188 4.62 -27.31 -6.59
N PRO A 189 3.88 -26.39 -5.95
CA PRO A 189 4.42 -25.48 -4.96
C PRO A 189 4.88 -26.22 -3.69
N PRO A 190 6.02 -25.86 -3.10
CA PRO A 190 6.43 -26.42 -1.83
C PRO A 190 5.58 -25.85 -0.69
N THR A 191 5.07 -26.79 0.10
CA THR A 191 4.74 -26.79 1.53
C THR A 191 4.15 -25.51 2.14
N GLU A 192 2.90 -25.66 2.56
CA GLU A 192 2.09 -24.68 3.28
C GLU A 192 2.78 -24.15 4.54
N LEU A 193 2.79 -22.82 4.70
CA LEU A 193 3.03 -22.22 6.01
C LEU A 193 1.82 -22.49 6.90
N PRO A 194 2.02 -22.90 8.17
CA PRO A 194 0.93 -23.24 9.08
C PRO A 194 0.02 -22.03 9.34
N THR A 195 -1.29 -22.28 9.25
CA THR A 195 -2.42 -21.36 9.41
C THR A 195 -2.33 -20.48 10.66
N THR A 196 -1.60 -20.90 11.68
CA THR A 196 -1.35 -20.18 12.93
C THR A 196 -0.59 -18.86 12.73
N THR A 197 0.24 -18.74 11.68
CA THR A 197 0.99 -17.50 11.41
C THR A 197 0.07 -16.39 10.86
N GLN A 198 -1.01 -16.74 10.16
CA GLN A 198 -1.94 -15.75 9.60
C GLN A 198 -2.82 -15.07 10.66
N GLN A 199 -3.21 -15.80 11.72
CA GLN A 199 -4.01 -15.23 12.81
C GLN A 199 -3.20 -14.34 13.76
N LEU A 200 -1.90 -14.61 13.92
CA LEU A 200 -1.01 -13.83 14.79
C LEU A 200 -0.50 -12.52 14.17
N ILE A 201 -0.48 -12.39 12.85
CA ILE A 201 -0.03 -11.17 12.16
C ILE A 201 -1.04 -10.02 12.30
N TRP A 202 -2.33 -10.33 12.48
CA TRP A 202 -3.41 -9.33 12.49
C TRP A 202 -4.04 -9.08 13.87
N SER A 203 -3.52 -9.75 14.90
CA SER A 203 -3.92 -9.53 16.30
C SER A 203 -3.11 -8.37 16.90
N PHE A 204 -3.47 -7.14 16.54
CA PHE A 204 -3.04 -5.90 17.23
C PHE A 204 -4.20 -5.34 18.03
#